data_AF-K2DK27-F1
#
_entry.id   AF-K2DK27-F1
#
_cell.length_a   1.000
_cell.length_b   1.000
_cell.length_c   1.000
_cell.angle_alpha   90.00
_cell.angle_beta   90.00
_cell.angle_gamma   90.00
#
_symmetry.space_group_name_H-M   'P 1'
#
loop_
_entity.id
_entity.type
_entity.pdbx_description
1 polymer ?
#
loop_
_entity_poly.entity_id
_entity_poly.type
_entity_poly.pdbx_seq_one_letter_code
_entity_poly.pdbx_strand_id
1 'polypeptide(L)' 'QIDDLEPTLTRHGYRIKDLVEQFDAKPAEIKAMFNNSLEPARVAELREKMLYAGLPI' A
#
# COMPACT_ATOMS: atom_id res chain seq x y z
N GLN A 1 4.00 -8.53 -9.58
CA GLN A 1 3.47 -9.10 -8.33
C GLN A 1 3.44 -8.02 -7.29
N ILE A 2 2.42 -7.99 -6.42
CA ILE A 2 2.41 -7.06 -5.29
C ILE A 2 3.51 -7.43 -4.25
N ASP A 3 4.01 -8.68 -4.25
CA ASP A 3 5.21 -9.08 -3.49
C ASP A 3 6.43 -8.18 -3.71
N ASP A 4 6.63 -7.66 -4.93
CA ASP A 4 7.75 -6.76 -5.24
C ASP A 4 7.47 -5.30 -4.82
N LEU A 5 6.23 -4.97 -4.47
CA LEU A 5 5.83 -3.63 -4.09
C LEU A 5 6.26 -3.32 -2.64
N GLU A 6 6.21 -4.28 -1.71
CA GLU A 6 6.74 -4.13 -0.33
C GLU A 6 8.23 -3.73 -0.28
N PRO A 7 9.14 -4.47 -0.93
CA PRO A 7 10.57 -4.13 -0.92
C PRO A 7 10.84 -2.83 -1.68
N THR A 8 10.09 -2.53 -2.75
CA THR A 8 10.25 -1.27 -3.50
C THR A 8 9.84 -0.07 -2.65
N LEU A 9 8.68 -0.11 -2.01
CA LEU A 9 8.21 0.95 -1.09
C LEU A 9 9.19 1.14 0.07
N THR A 10 9.60 0.05 0.72
CA THR A 10 10.57 0.08 1.82
C THR A 10 11.91 0.68 1.37
N ARG A 11 12.36 0.39 0.14
CA ARG A 11 13.59 0.92 -0.45
C ARG A 11 13.50 2.41 -0.79
N HIS A 12 12.32 2.91 -1.12
CA HIS A 12 12.06 4.33 -1.32
C HIS A 12 11.79 5.09 -0.01
N GLY A 13 11.81 4.41 1.14
CA GLY A 13 11.55 5.01 2.46
C GLY A 13 10.08 4.95 2.90
N TYR A 14 9.19 4.47 2.03
CA TYR A 14 7.78 4.24 2.34
C TYR A 14 7.64 2.96 3.17
N ARG A 15 7.61 3.11 4.50
CA ARG A 15 7.33 2.01 5.42
C ARG A 15 5.83 1.80 5.56
N ILE A 16 5.41 0.60 5.96
CA ILE A 16 3.98 0.31 6.23
C ILE A 16 3.34 1.35 7.14
N LYS A 17 4.03 1.82 8.18
CA LYS A 17 3.55 2.89 9.07
C LYS A 17 3.31 4.22 8.33
N ASP A 18 4.16 4.58 7.39
CA ASP A 18 4.02 5.77 6.55
C ASP A 18 2.80 5.64 5.63
N LEU A 19 2.60 4.46 5.02
CA LEU A 19 1.44 4.16 4.18
C LEU A 19 0.14 4.16 5.01
N VAL A 20 0.19 3.63 6.23
CA VAL A 20 -0.91 3.64 7.20
C VAL A 20 -1.31 5.07 7.55
N GLU A 21 -0.34 5.94 7.84
CA GLU A 21 -0.57 7.34 8.17
C GLU A 21 -0.99 8.18 6.95
N GLN A 22 -0.38 7.94 5.79
CA GLN A 22 -0.63 8.69 4.55
C GLN A 22 -1.96 8.30 3.88
N PHE A 23 -2.38 7.03 4.00
CA PHE A 23 -3.62 6.53 3.41
C PHE A 23 -4.77 6.39 4.41
N ASP A 24 -4.53 6.71 5.68
CA ASP A 24 -5.47 6.49 6.79
C ASP A 24 -5.98 5.04 6.80
N ALA A 25 -5.05 4.11 6.61
CA ALA A 25 -5.33 2.67 6.47
C ALA A 25 -4.74 1.90 7.65
N LYS A 26 -5.29 0.75 8.02
CA LYS A 26 -4.69 -0.04 9.11
C LYS A 26 -3.47 -0.81 8.60
N PRO A 27 -2.44 -1.06 9.44
CA PRO A 27 -1.29 -1.86 9.04
C PRO A 27 -1.69 -3.28 8.63
N ALA A 28 -2.78 -3.81 9.19
CA ALA A 28 -3.37 -5.07 8.76
C ALA A 28 -3.94 -5.00 7.33
N GLU A 29 -4.54 -3.88 6.92
CA GLU A 29 -5.05 -3.72 5.55
C GLU A 29 -3.94 -3.58 4.53
N ILE A 30 -2.89 -2.82 4.85
CA ILE A 30 -1.70 -2.70 4.00
C ILE A 30 -1.06 -4.09 3.78
N LYS A 31 -0.84 -4.86 4.85
CA LYS A 31 -0.35 -6.24 4.75
C LYS A 31 -1.29 -7.16 3.99
N ALA A 32 -2.60 -7.03 4.19
CA ALA A 32 -3.59 -7.81 3.46
C ALA A 32 -3.60 -7.45 1.96
N MET A 33 -3.42 -6.18 1.61
CA MET A 33 -3.27 -5.75 0.22
C MET A 33 -2.02 -6.35 -0.40
N PHE A 34 -0.92 -6.38 0.35
CA PHE A 34 0.32 -7.01 -0.11
C PHE A 34 0.14 -8.52 -0.37
N ASN A 35 -0.56 -9.19 0.54
CA ASN A 35 -0.90 -10.62 0.42
C ASN A 35 -2.11 -10.90 -0.48
N ASN A 36 -2.60 -9.91 -1.23
CA ASN A 36 -3.80 -10.00 -2.07
C ASN A 36 -5.03 -10.60 -1.34
N SER A 37 -5.08 -10.40 -0.03
CA SER A 37 -6.09 -10.88 0.93
C SER A 37 -6.97 -9.75 1.46
N LEU A 38 -6.83 -8.54 0.91
CA LEU A 38 -7.70 -7.39 1.21
C LEU A 38 -8.88 -7.35 0.23
N GLU A 39 -9.99 -6.78 0.68
CA GLU A 39 -11.16 -6.55 -0.16
C GLU A 39 -10.80 -5.72 -1.40
N PRO A 40 -11.28 -6.11 -2.60
CA PRO A 40 -10.91 -5.45 -3.85
C PRO A 40 -11.33 -3.98 -3.91
N ALA A 41 -12.44 -3.62 -3.26
CA ALA A 41 -12.87 -2.23 -3.11
C ALA A 41 -11.83 -1.40 -2.34
N ARG A 42 -11.26 -1.98 -1.28
CA ARG A 42 -10.28 -1.31 -0.42
C ARG A 42 -8.89 -1.25 -1.06
N VAL A 43 -8.50 -2.29 -1.79
CA VAL A 43 -7.29 -2.27 -2.64
C VAL A 43 -7.38 -1.18 -3.71
N ALA A 44 -8.55 -1.00 -4.35
CA ALA A 44 -8.76 0.03 -5.35
C ALA A 44 -8.58 1.44 -4.78
N GLU A 45 -9.20 1.72 -3.62
CA GLU A 45 -9.02 3.02 -2.95
C GLU A 45 -7.58 3.29 -2.51
N LEU A 46 -6.92 2.28 -1.92
CA LEU A 46 -5.51 2.40 -1.54
C LEU A 46 -4.61 2.65 -2.75
N ARG A 47 -4.80 1.90 -3.84
CA ARG A 47 -4.07 2.11 -5.09
C ARG A 47 -4.31 3.49 -5.69
N GLU A 48 -5.54 3.97 -5.67
CA GLU A 48 -5.88 5.29 -6.20
C GLU A 48 -5.21 6.40 -5.39
N LYS A 49 -5.24 6.29 -4.05
CA LYS A 49 -4.50 7.20 -3.18
C LYS A 49 -2.99 7.12 -3.39
N MET A 50 -2.43 5.93 -3.61
CA MET A 50 -1.00 5.74 -3.92
C MET A 50 -0.61 6.42 -5.23
N LEU A 51 -1.45 6.30 -6.27
CA LEU A 51 -1.28 6.99 -7.54
C LEU A 51 -1.29 8.52 -7.34
N TYR A 52 -2.21 9.00 -6.51
CA TYR A 52 -2.33 10.42 -6.15
C TYR A 52 -1.14 10.94 -5.34
N ALA A 53 -0.55 10.08 -4.51
CA ALA A 53 0.65 10.37 -3.74
C ALA A 53 1.93 10.36 -4.59
N GLY A 54 1.84 10.00 -5.88
CA GLY A 54 2.98 9.94 -6.80
C GLY A 54 3.90 8.74 -6.56
N LEU A 55 3.40 7.69 -5.92
CA LEU A 55 4.14 6.45 -5.77
C LEU A 55 4.34 5.79 -7.15
N PRO A 56 5.54 5.27 -7.45
CA PRO A 56 5.73 4.43 -8.62
C PRO A 56 5.03 3.09 -8.37
N ILE A 57 3.83 2.90 -8.94
CA ILE A 57 3.06 1.66 -8.88
C ILE A 57 3.13 0.86 -10.18
#